data_AF-A0A3N5S4P1-F1
#
_entry.id   AF-A0A3N5S4P1-F1
#
_cell.length_a   1.000
_cell.length_b   1.000
_cell.length_c   1.000
_cell.angle_alpha   90.00
_cell.angle_beta   90.00
_cell.angle_gamma   90.00
#
_symmetry.space_group_name_H-M   'P 1'
#
loop_
_entity.id
_entity.type
_entity.pdbx_description
1 polymer ?
#
loop_
_entity_poly.entity_id
_entity_poly.type
_entity_poly.pdbx_seq_one_letter_code
_entity_poly.pdbx_strand_id
1 'polypeptide(L)'
;MNKDLDRRTFLKLAGGAFGLSTLSYYFGDRNRIEPTPGDSLPDYAEHGTGFPVFRGPYLQKDARLAAFFFNADTEQLTRLCDRTLNVSGAFEYKYVPITSSLMLVFTDMLVSSRDERDAQVGLIPETEVSFWVLTVAMQKTHSGDIPHHLAWFLPYLLVDEGNAIATGREVYGFNKLAAQFEKPEKIQKPEFTADVLGFKEFSADSIAQRGRLLELRASSSTDPTSSGDLESIKSAMADELLGNIRTDLGGGLLEFAARFINDHVPLVFLKQFRDAQNTQKACYQRLIEAPLQVENFYEGGLFPDPYTLSIASLASHPLAQNLGLKEADQRSRLGAWMRVDFGLGNGVEL
;
A
#
# COMPACT_ATOMS: atom_id res chain seq x y z
N MET A 1 31.17 21.14 -27.17
CA MET A 1 32.63 21.24 -27.01
C MET A 1 32.97 20.66 -25.65
N ASN A 2 33.44 19.41 -25.63
CA ASN A 2 33.78 18.66 -24.42
C ASN A 2 34.80 19.41 -23.56
N LYS A 3 34.52 19.47 -22.26
CA LYS A 3 35.58 19.46 -21.25
C LYS A 3 35.21 18.40 -20.23
N ASP A 4 35.86 17.25 -20.38
CA ASP A 4 35.86 16.16 -19.41
C ASP A 4 36.30 16.69 -18.05
N LEU A 5 35.47 16.47 -17.03
CA LEU A 5 35.88 16.63 -15.64
C LEU A 5 36.84 15.47 -15.30
N ASP A 6 38.10 15.82 -15.08
CA ASP A 6 39.17 14.89 -14.72
C ASP A 6 38.81 14.07 -13.46
N ARG A 7 39.06 12.77 -13.56
CA ARG A 7 38.76 11.73 -12.55
C ARG A 7 39.37 12.03 -11.18
N ARG A 8 40.43 12.86 -11.14
CA ARG A 8 41.07 13.32 -9.90
C ARG A 8 40.31 14.45 -9.18
N THR A 9 39.47 15.22 -9.87
CA THR A 9 38.63 16.26 -9.26
C THR A 9 37.41 15.63 -8.59
N PHE A 10 36.86 14.55 -9.16
CA PHE A 10 35.76 13.77 -8.57
C PHE A 10 36.15 13.13 -7.22
N LEU A 11 37.38 12.60 -7.13
CA LEU A 11 37.90 11.98 -5.90
C LEU A 11 38.21 12.97 -4.77
N LYS A 12 38.36 14.27 -5.05
CA LYS A 12 38.51 15.31 -4.01
C LYS A 12 37.18 15.81 -3.45
N LEU A 13 36.06 15.58 -4.13
CA LEU A 13 34.70 15.88 -3.61
C LEU A 13 34.16 14.75 -2.72
N ALA A 14 34.64 13.51 -2.90
CA ALA A 14 34.20 12.34 -2.12
C ALA A 14 35.04 12.08 -0.85
N GLY A 15 36.10 12.83 -0.62
CA GLY A 15 37.04 12.61 0.48
C GLY A 15 37.03 13.74 1.51
N GLY A 16 36.09 13.71 2.45
CA GLY A 16 36.09 14.61 3.60
C GLY A 16 34.74 14.62 4.31
N ALA A 17 34.73 14.16 5.56
CA ALA A 17 33.56 13.96 6.42
C ALA A 17 32.80 15.24 6.85
N PHE A 18 32.72 16.28 6.00
CA PHE A 18 32.00 17.52 6.26
C PHE A 18 31.28 18.11 5.03
N GLY A 19 31.09 17.32 3.95
CA GLY A 19 30.55 17.79 2.67
C GLY A 19 29.15 17.27 2.28
N LEU A 20 28.47 16.50 3.12
CA LEU A 20 27.17 15.90 2.79
C LEU A 20 25.99 16.90 2.84
N SER A 21 26.15 18.09 3.41
CA SER A 21 25.04 19.04 3.57
C SER A 21 24.77 19.95 2.37
N THR A 22 25.73 20.17 1.48
CA THR A 22 25.58 21.14 0.36
C THR A 22 25.21 20.50 -0.98
N LEU A 23 25.43 19.19 -1.16
CA LEU A 23 24.99 18.44 -2.36
C LEU A 23 23.54 17.94 -2.24
N SER A 24 23.06 17.64 -1.04
CA SER A 24 21.65 17.31 -0.77
C SER A 24 20.70 18.46 -1.15
N TYR A 25 21.15 19.71 -1.08
CA TYR A 25 20.39 20.90 -1.48
C TYR A 25 20.14 21.00 -2.99
N TYR A 26 21.02 20.42 -3.84
CA TYR A 26 20.90 20.47 -5.30
C TYR A 26 20.35 19.18 -5.93
N PHE A 27 20.46 18.04 -5.25
CA PHE A 27 20.06 16.73 -5.79
C PHE A 27 18.76 16.17 -5.23
N GLY A 28 17.99 16.99 -4.50
CA GLY A 28 16.66 16.59 -4.07
C GLY A 28 16.69 15.31 -3.23
N ASP A 29 17.66 15.22 -2.33
CA ASP A 29 17.49 14.43 -1.11
C ASP A 29 16.47 15.24 -0.29
N ARG A 30 15.21 15.16 -0.75
CA ARG A 30 14.12 15.96 -0.20
C ARG A 30 13.98 15.47 1.21
N ASN A 31 14.31 16.36 2.15
CA ASN A 31 13.92 16.30 3.54
C ASN A 31 12.60 15.54 3.63
N ARG A 32 12.66 14.23 3.93
CA ARG A 32 11.52 13.58 4.53
C ARG A 32 11.26 14.43 5.75
N ILE A 33 10.10 15.05 5.78
CA ILE A 33 9.67 15.82 6.92
C ILE A 33 9.84 14.86 8.11
N GLU A 34 10.87 15.08 8.92
CA GLU A 34 10.89 14.46 10.23
C GLU A 34 9.58 14.89 10.86
N PRO A 35 8.74 13.95 11.34
CA PRO A 35 7.44 14.28 11.86
C PRO A 35 7.64 15.37 12.91
N THR A 36 7.23 16.59 12.58
CA THR A 36 7.14 17.63 13.59
C THR A 36 5.97 17.18 14.43
N PRO A 37 6.16 16.82 15.71
CA PRO A 37 5.04 16.43 16.55
C PRO A 37 3.99 17.52 16.43
N GLY A 38 2.75 17.12 16.16
CA GLY A 38 1.61 18.01 16.15
C GLY A 38 1.29 18.46 17.57
N ASP A 39 2.22 19.16 18.23
CA ASP A 39 2.12 19.66 19.62
C ASP A 39 1.01 20.72 19.78
N SER A 40 0.31 21.05 18.69
CA SER A 40 -0.81 22.00 18.66
C SER A 40 -2.19 21.33 18.61
N LEU A 41 -2.27 20.01 18.46
CA LEU A 41 -3.54 19.28 18.50
C LEU A 41 -3.94 18.98 19.96
N PRO A 42 -5.25 18.97 20.28
CA PRO A 42 -5.71 18.48 21.58
C PRO A 42 -5.32 17.02 21.80
N ASP A 43 -5.03 16.65 23.05
CA ASP A 43 -4.79 15.26 23.44
C ASP A 43 -5.97 14.36 23.05
N TYR A 44 -5.68 13.14 22.59
CA TYR A 44 -6.70 12.14 22.33
C TYR A 44 -7.31 11.65 23.66
N ALA A 45 -8.63 11.75 23.79
CA ALA A 45 -9.33 11.33 24.99
C ALA A 45 -9.49 9.80 25.04
N GLU A 46 -8.74 9.15 25.93
CA GLU A 46 -8.82 7.71 26.16
C GLU A 46 -10.01 7.34 27.05
N HIS A 47 -10.84 6.37 26.63
CA HIS A 47 -12.06 6.01 27.35
C HIS A 47 -11.92 4.84 28.36
N GLY A 48 -10.70 4.48 28.76
CA GLY A 48 -10.43 3.55 29.87
C GLY A 48 -10.25 2.08 29.45
N THR A 49 -10.72 1.14 30.30
CA THR A 49 -10.47 -0.30 30.18
C THR A 49 -11.39 -0.96 29.14
N GLY A 50 -10.96 -0.95 27.88
CA GLY A 50 -11.57 -1.65 26.76
C GLY A 50 -10.51 -1.95 25.72
N PHE A 51 -10.88 -2.64 24.65
CA PHE A 51 -9.97 -2.83 23.53
C PHE A 51 -9.77 -1.48 22.81
N PRO A 52 -8.55 -0.91 22.80
CA PRO A 52 -8.37 0.46 22.34
C PRO A 52 -8.26 0.52 20.81
N VAL A 53 -8.52 1.72 20.27
CA VAL A 53 -7.87 2.13 19.02
C VAL A 53 -6.41 2.35 19.36
N PHE A 54 -5.55 1.47 18.83
CA PHE A 54 -4.16 1.42 19.27
C PHE A 54 -3.38 2.66 18.84
N ARG A 55 -2.48 3.12 19.70
CA ARG A 55 -1.42 4.06 19.36
C ARG A 55 -0.39 3.38 18.47
N GLY A 56 0.12 4.11 17.49
CA GLY A 56 1.25 3.68 16.68
C GLY A 56 2.59 3.89 17.42
N PRO A 57 3.71 3.42 16.85
CA PRO A 57 3.78 2.64 15.61
C PRO A 57 3.36 1.18 15.83
N TYR A 58 3.14 0.43 14.74
CA TYR A 58 2.62 -0.93 14.79
C TYR A 58 3.64 -1.95 14.30
N LEU A 59 3.62 -3.13 14.90
CA LEU A 59 4.36 -4.30 14.45
C LEU A 59 3.38 -5.34 13.89
N GLN A 60 3.68 -5.81 12.68
CA GLN A 60 3.09 -6.99 12.07
C GLN A 60 4.11 -8.13 12.16
N LYS A 61 3.83 -9.07 13.07
CA LYS A 61 4.74 -10.15 13.46
C LYS A 61 4.32 -11.48 12.86
N ASP A 62 5.30 -12.30 12.48
CA ASP A 62 5.12 -13.59 11.80
C ASP A 62 4.14 -13.51 10.62
N ALA A 63 4.23 -12.41 9.86
CA ALA A 63 3.34 -12.16 8.74
C ALA A 63 3.65 -13.13 7.59
N ARG A 64 2.68 -13.99 7.28
CA ARG A 64 2.72 -14.95 6.18
C ARG A 64 1.95 -14.34 5.03
N LEU A 65 2.67 -13.88 4.02
CA LEU A 65 2.10 -13.15 2.90
C LEU A 65 2.23 -13.88 1.58
N ALA A 66 1.26 -13.68 0.71
CA ALA A 66 1.28 -14.07 -0.69
C ALA A 66 0.85 -12.88 -1.55
N ALA A 67 1.70 -12.48 -2.50
CA ALA A 67 1.52 -11.32 -3.34
C ALA A 67 1.45 -11.72 -4.82
N PHE A 68 0.52 -11.14 -5.57
CA PHE A 68 0.23 -11.48 -6.97
C PHE A 68 0.02 -10.23 -7.81
N PHE A 69 0.70 -10.16 -8.95
CA PHE A 69 0.53 -9.07 -9.91
C PHE A 69 -0.53 -9.37 -10.95
N PHE A 70 -1.41 -8.41 -11.17
CA PHE A 70 -2.56 -8.51 -12.04
C PHE A 70 -2.64 -7.28 -12.96
N ASN A 71 -2.87 -7.51 -14.26
CA ASN A 71 -3.11 -6.43 -15.21
C ASN A 71 -4.34 -5.62 -14.80
N ALA A 72 -4.24 -4.30 -14.91
CA ALA A 72 -5.30 -3.37 -14.56
C ALA A 72 -5.47 -2.29 -15.62
N ASP A 73 -6.71 -1.86 -15.82
CA ASP A 73 -7.02 -0.69 -16.66
C ASP A 73 -6.49 0.59 -16.01
N THR A 74 -5.59 1.27 -16.70
CA THR A 74 -4.88 2.46 -16.19
C THR A 74 -5.80 3.68 -16.08
N GLU A 75 -6.85 3.78 -16.89
CA GLU A 75 -7.83 4.85 -16.77
C GLU A 75 -8.67 4.66 -15.51
N GLN A 76 -9.07 3.43 -15.21
CA GLN A 76 -9.79 3.11 -13.98
C GLN A 76 -8.95 3.38 -12.74
N LEU A 77 -7.67 2.98 -12.74
CA LEU A 77 -6.75 3.31 -11.65
C LEU A 77 -6.55 4.83 -11.50
N THR A 78 -6.47 5.56 -12.61
CA THR A 78 -6.35 7.03 -12.58
C THR A 78 -7.60 7.67 -11.98
N ARG A 79 -8.80 7.25 -12.42
CA ARG A 79 -10.08 7.72 -11.84
C ARG A 79 -10.21 7.35 -10.36
N LEU A 80 -9.68 6.21 -9.94
CA LEU A 80 -9.68 5.80 -8.54
C LEU A 80 -8.80 6.71 -7.68
N CYS A 81 -7.59 7.03 -8.14
CA CYS A 81 -6.72 8.02 -7.50
C CYS A 81 -7.38 9.40 -7.47
N ASP A 82 -8.00 9.84 -8.57
CA ASP A 82 -8.64 11.15 -8.64
C ASP A 82 -9.83 11.30 -7.69
N ARG A 83 -10.63 10.25 -7.53
CA ARG A 83 -11.78 10.24 -6.59
C ARG A 83 -11.40 9.98 -5.13
N THR A 84 -10.13 9.67 -4.86
CA THR A 84 -9.66 9.34 -3.50
C THR A 84 -8.53 10.25 -3.06
N LEU A 85 -7.36 10.16 -3.69
CA LEU A 85 -6.18 10.92 -3.27
C LEU A 85 -6.17 12.35 -3.80
N ASN A 86 -6.76 12.61 -4.99
CA ASN A 86 -6.72 13.94 -5.62
C ASN A 86 -8.04 14.72 -5.47
N VAL A 87 -8.81 14.46 -4.41
CA VAL A 87 -10.14 15.06 -4.19
C VAL A 87 -10.10 16.56 -3.88
N SER A 88 -8.93 17.08 -3.48
CA SER A 88 -8.74 18.49 -3.14
C SER A 88 -7.56 19.08 -3.91
N GLY A 89 -7.79 20.23 -4.56
CA GLY A 89 -6.73 20.99 -5.21
C GLY A 89 -5.74 21.64 -4.24
N ALA A 90 -6.06 21.64 -2.94
CA ALA A 90 -5.22 22.18 -1.87
C ALA A 90 -4.15 21.21 -1.36
N PHE A 91 -4.23 19.92 -1.71
CA PHE A 91 -3.18 18.97 -1.37
C PHE A 91 -1.89 19.29 -2.13
N GLU A 92 -0.75 19.11 -1.46
CA GLU A 92 0.57 19.44 -2.02
C GLU A 92 0.89 18.60 -3.25
N TYR A 93 0.49 17.32 -3.22
CA TYR A 93 0.77 16.35 -4.27
C TYR A 93 -0.48 15.90 -5.00
N LYS A 94 -0.30 15.59 -6.29
CA LYS A 94 -1.23 14.80 -7.07
C LYS A 94 -0.67 13.39 -7.24
N TYR A 95 -1.38 12.38 -6.80
CA TYR A 95 -0.96 10.98 -6.94
C TYR A 95 -1.44 10.42 -8.27
N VAL A 96 -0.50 9.87 -9.04
CA VAL A 96 -0.76 9.29 -10.36
C VAL A 96 -0.31 7.83 -10.35
N PRO A 97 -1.16 6.87 -10.74
CA PRO A 97 -0.76 5.47 -10.82
C PRO A 97 0.21 5.28 -11.99
N ILE A 98 1.35 4.64 -11.72
CA ILE A 98 2.46 4.57 -12.69
C ILE A 98 2.60 3.24 -13.41
N THR A 99 1.87 2.21 -12.97
CA THR A 99 1.90 0.88 -13.57
C THR A 99 0.57 0.52 -14.26
N SER A 100 0.61 -0.35 -15.26
CA SER A 100 -0.55 -1.03 -15.86
C SER A 100 -0.92 -2.35 -15.17
N SER A 101 -0.41 -2.53 -13.95
CA SER A 101 -0.69 -3.64 -13.07
C SER A 101 -0.87 -3.15 -11.63
N LEU A 102 -1.56 -3.95 -10.82
CA LEU A 102 -1.65 -3.79 -9.37
C LEU A 102 -1.23 -5.09 -8.70
N MET A 103 -0.95 -5.02 -7.39
CA MET A 103 -0.59 -6.17 -6.58
C MET A 103 -1.72 -6.52 -5.60
N LEU A 104 -2.21 -7.75 -5.65
CA LEU A 104 -3.08 -8.34 -4.64
C LEU A 104 -2.19 -8.98 -3.57
N VAL A 105 -2.42 -8.69 -2.29
CA VAL A 105 -1.68 -9.29 -1.19
C VAL A 105 -2.66 -9.92 -0.21
N PHE A 106 -2.46 -11.20 0.09
CA PHE A 106 -3.03 -11.87 1.26
C PHE A 106 -1.97 -11.89 2.36
N THR A 107 -2.37 -11.62 3.59
CA THR A 107 -1.49 -11.72 4.77
C THR A 107 -2.25 -12.32 5.94
N ASP A 108 -1.64 -13.29 6.63
CA ASP A 108 -2.07 -13.77 7.95
C ASP A 108 -0.94 -13.49 8.96
N MET A 109 -1.26 -12.76 10.03
CA MET A 109 -0.23 -12.17 10.91
C MET A 109 -0.73 -11.93 12.34
N LEU A 110 0.21 -11.58 13.21
CA LEU A 110 -0.06 -11.06 14.56
C LEU A 110 0.27 -9.57 14.61
N VAL A 111 -0.70 -8.73 14.95
CA VAL A 111 -0.54 -7.27 15.04
C VAL A 111 -0.42 -6.81 16.48
N SER A 112 0.44 -5.83 16.74
CA SER A 112 0.60 -5.20 18.05
C SER A 112 1.00 -3.74 17.92
N SER A 113 0.74 -2.96 18.97
CA SER A 113 1.32 -1.63 19.14
C SER A 113 2.75 -1.71 19.68
N ARG A 114 3.57 -0.72 19.34
CA ARG A 114 4.89 -0.45 19.92
C ARG A 114 4.92 0.72 20.89
N ASP A 115 3.79 1.41 21.07
CA ASP A 115 3.66 2.40 22.12
C ASP A 115 3.77 1.72 23.49
N GLU A 116 4.46 2.35 24.45
CA GLU A 116 4.77 1.74 25.75
C GLU A 116 3.52 1.30 26.52
N ARG A 117 2.44 2.09 26.45
CA ARG A 117 1.17 1.74 27.09
C ARG A 117 0.51 0.58 26.35
N ASP A 118 0.37 0.72 25.04
CA ASP A 118 -0.50 -0.15 24.24
C ASP A 118 0.17 -1.48 23.87
N ALA A 119 1.51 -1.56 23.91
CA ALA A 119 2.26 -2.80 23.74
C ALA A 119 1.89 -3.87 24.78
N GLN A 120 1.35 -3.48 25.93
CA GLN A 120 0.91 -4.39 26.99
C GLN A 120 -0.38 -5.15 26.65
N VAL A 121 -1.15 -4.71 25.64
CA VAL A 121 -2.36 -5.40 25.19
C VAL A 121 -2.03 -6.72 24.49
N GLY A 122 -0.84 -6.82 23.88
CA GLY A 122 -0.33 -8.04 23.27
C GLY A 122 -0.56 -8.13 21.76
N LEU A 123 -0.56 -9.37 21.27
CA LEU A 123 -0.61 -9.72 19.85
C LEU A 123 -2.03 -10.15 19.44
N ILE A 124 -2.51 -9.60 18.33
CA ILE A 124 -3.87 -9.82 17.83
C ILE A 124 -3.77 -10.51 16.47
N PRO A 125 -4.41 -11.67 16.29
CA PRO A 125 -4.46 -12.30 14.98
C PRO A 125 -5.28 -11.44 14.01
N GLU A 126 -4.72 -11.18 12.84
CA GLU A 126 -5.35 -10.44 11.76
C GLU A 126 -5.06 -11.14 10.44
N THR A 127 -6.10 -11.40 9.66
CA THR A 127 -5.96 -11.70 8.24
C THR A 127 -6.43 -10.52 7.42
N GLU A 128 -5.66 -10.18 6.40
CA GLU A 128 -6.02 -9.15 5.45
C GLU A 128 -5.83 -9.57 4.00
N VAL A 129 -6.67 -9.00 3.13
CA VAL A 129 -6.52 -9.04 1.67
C VAL A 129 -6.56 -7.63 1.14
N SER A 130 -5.52 -7.22 0.43
CA SER A 130 -5.29 -5.83 0.04
C SER A 130 -4.90 -5.70 -1.42
N PHE A 131 -5.27 -4.57 -2.01
CA PHE A 131 -4.93 -4.21 -3.38
C PHE A 131 -4.00 -3.01 -3.37
N TRP A 132 -2.82 -3.14 -3.96
CA TRP A 132 -1.75 -2.16 -3.92
C TRP A 132 -1.54 -1.58 -5.31
N VAL A 133 -1.70 -0.27 -5.41
CA VAL A 133 -1.48 0.51 -6.62
C VAL A 133 -0.21 1.34 -6.42
N LEU A 134 0.79 1.13 -7.27
CA LEU A 134 1.99 1.95 -7.24
C LEU A 134 1.69 3.31 -7.86
N THR A 135 1.93 4.36 -7.08
CA THR A 135 1.72 5.74 -7.51
C THR A 135 3.01 6.54 -7.44
N VAL A 136 3.04 7.65 -8.17
CA VAL A 136 4.01 8.72 -8.01
C VAL A 136 3.28 9.94 -7.47
N ALA A 137 3.83 10.53 -6.42
CA ALA A 137 3.42 11.84 -5.93
C ALA A 137 4.00 12.90 -6.87
N MET A 138 3.14 13.64 -7.56
CA MET A 138 3.53 14.73 -8.46
C MET A 138 3.40 16.06 -7.71
N GLN A 139 4.51 16.79 -7.61
CA GLN A 139 4.54 18.10 -6.98
C GLN A 139 4.32 19.19 -8.02
N LYS A 140 3.38 20.10 -7.74
CA LYS A 140 3.14 21.27 -8.59
C LYS A 140 4.31 22.24 -8.48
N THR A 141 4.86 22.66 -9.63
CA THR A 141 5.86 23.72 -9.71
C THR A 141 5.45 24.78 -10.73
N HIS A 142 6.18 25.90 -10.78
CA HIS A 142 5.94 26.94 -11.79
C HIS A 142 6.10 26.44 -13.24
N SER A 143 6.89 25.39 -13.45
CA SER A 143 7.16 24.78 -14.76
C SER A 143 6.27 23.56 -15.09
N GLY A 144 5.28 23.25 -14.22
CA GLY A 144 4.42 22.08 -14.34
C GLY A 144 4.65 21.07 -13.21
N ASP A 145 4.02 19.90 -13.34
CA ASP A 145 4.09 18.85 -12.34
C ASP A 145 5.38 18.03 -12.50
N ILE A 146 6.13 17.83 -11.40
CA ILE A 146 7.34 16.99 -11.40
C ILE A 146 7.20 15.81 -10.44
N PRO A 147 7.75 14.62 -10.78
CA PRO A 147 7.82 13.49 -9.85
C PRO A 147 8.56 13.87 -8.56
N HIS A 148 7.95 13.56 -7.40
CA HIS A 148 8.55 13.76 -6.09
C HIS A 148 9.09 12.46 -5.50
N HIS A 149 8.22 11.48 -5.30
CA HIS A 149 8.53 10.20 -4.68
C HIS A 149 7.46 9.18 -5.09
N LEU A 150 7.75 7.90 -4.89
CA LEU A 150 6.78 6.81 -5.07
C LEU A 150 5.97 6.62 -3.80
N ALA A 151 4.69 6.23 -3.93
CA ALA A 151 3.87 5.85 -2.79
C ALA A 151 2.93 4.68 -3.17
N TRP A 152 2.72 3.77 -2.23
CA TRP A 152 1.76 2.68 -2.36
C TRP A 152 0.38 3.14 -1.90
N PHE A 153 -0.59 3.08 -2.80
CA PHE A 153 -1.98 3.35 -2.47
C PHE A 153 -2.75 2.05 -2.30
N LEU A 154 -3.42 1.89 -1.15
CA LEU A 154 -4.26 0.73 -0.83
C LEU A 154 -5.75 1.12 -0.84
N PRO A 155 -6.41 1.18 -2.02
CA PRO A 155 -7.82 1.58 -2.12
C PRO A 155 -8.80 0.63 -1.44
N TYR A 156 -8.41 -0.64 -1.27
CA TYR A 156 -9.23 -1.68 -0.66
C TYR A 156 -8.36 -2.57 0.23
N LEU A 157 -8.82 -2.76 1.47
CA LEU A 157 -8.19 -3.59 2.47
C LEU A 157 -9.28 -4.34 3.24
N LEU A 158 -9.44 -5.64 2.96
CA LEU A 158 -10.39 -6.53 3.63
C LEU A 158 -9.72 -7.09 4.88
N VAL A 159 -10.41 -7.10 6.03
CA VAL A 159 -9.85 -7.51 7.33
C VAL A 159 -10.90 -8.28 8.15
N ASP A 160 -10.48 -9.29 8.93
CA ASP A 160 -11.37 -10.12 9.76
C ASP A 160 -11.50 -9.66 11.22
N GLU A 161 -10.68 -8.70 11.67
CA GLU A 161 -10.66 -8.18 13.03
C GLU A 161 -11.16 -6.71 13.10
N GLY A 162 -12.13 -6.45 13.98
CA GLY A 162 -12.85 -5.18 14.05
C GLY A 162 -12.04 -4.00 14.59
N ASN A 163 -11.14 -4.23 15.54
CA ASN A 163 -10.33 -3.16 16.14
C ASN A 163 -9.20 -2.72 15.22
N ALA A 164 -8.67 -3.64 14.41
CA ALA A 164 -7.73 -3.38 13.33
C ALA A 164 -8.37 -2.50 12.25
N ILE A 165 -9.66 -2.75 11.95
CA ILE A 165 -10.46 -1.88 11.07
C ILE A 165 -10.58 -0.48 11.69
N ALA A 166 -11.02 -0.36 12.94
CA ALA A 166 -11.14 0.92 13.62
C ALA A 166 -9.81 1.68 13.66
N THR A 167 -8.74 1.03 14.14
CA THR A 167 -7.40 1.62 14.25
C THR A 167 -6.86 2.09 12.90
N GLY A 168 -6.91 1.25 11.86
CA GLY A 168 -6.41 1.63 10.54
C GLY A 168 -7.17 2.82 9.94
N ARG A 169 -8.50 2.86 10.11
CA ARG A 169 -9.35 3.96 9.61
C ARG A 169 -9.15 5.24 10.39
N GLU A 170 -9.07 5.15 11.72
CA GLU A 170 -9.05 6.29 12.61
C GLU A 170 -7.68 6.95 12.73
N VAL A 171 -6.61 6.16 12.65
CA VAL A 171 -5.24 6.65 12.77
C VAL A 171 -4.71 7.14 11.43
N TYR A 172 -4.80 6.33 10.38
CA TYR A 172 -4.21 6.64 9.07
C TYR A 172 -5.20 7.01 7.97
N GLY A 173 -6.43 6.51 8.02
CA GLY A 173 -7.38 6.63 6.91
C GLY A 173 -7.35 5.47 5.92
N PHE A 174 -6.90 4.27 6.33
CA PHE A 174 -7.07 3.07 5.51
C PHE A 174 -8.55 2.87 5.16
N ASN A 175 -8.85 2.42 3.94
CA ASN A 175 -10.19 1.98 3.59
C ASN A 175 -10.44 0.52 4.00
N LYS A 176 -10.27 0.22 5.30
CA LYS A 176 -10.51 -1.12 5.84
C LYS A 176 -12.01 -1.48 5.78
N LEU A 177 -12.30 -2.69 5.33
CA LEU A 177 -13.64 -3.29 5.22
C LEU A 177 -13.65 -4.65 5.91
N ALA A 178 -14.76 -4.99 6.56
CA ALA A 178 -14.89 -6.28 7.24
C ALA A 178 -15.12 -7.42 6.24
N ALA A 179 -14.37 -8.51 6.40
CA ALA A 179 -14.51 -9.73 5.61
C ALA A 179 -14.36 -10.98 6.48
N GLN A 180 -14.80 -12.11 5.95
CA GLN A 180 -14.50 -13.45 6.47
C GLN A 180 -13.68 -14.20 5.43
N PHE A 181 -12.70 -14.98 5.87
CA PHE A 181 -11.77 -15.66 4.98
C PHE A 181 -11.82 -17.18 5.16
N GLU A 182 -11.82 -17.90 4.05
CA GLU A 182 -11.29 -19.27 4.03
C GLU A 182 -9.78 -19.14 3.77
N LYS A 183 -8.99 -19.35 4.82
CA LYS A 183 -7.53 -19.12 4.81
C LYS A 183 -6.80 -20.34 4.25
N PRO A 184 -5.64 -20.15 3.59
CA PRO A 184 -4.80 -21.27 3.19
C PRO A 184 -4.16 -21.91 4.42
N GLU A 185 -4.03 -23.23 4.44
CA GLU A 185 -3.29 -23.93 5.51
C GLU A 185 -1.79 -23.58 5.50
N LYS A 186 -1.24 -23.30 4.32
CA LYS A 186 0.17 -22.97 4.09
C LYS A 186 0.26 -21.85 3.06
N ILE A 187 1.08 -20.83 3.33
CA ILE A 187 1.21 -19.67 2.44
C ILE A 187 1.85 -20.03 1.08
N GLN A 188 2.56 -21.16 1.02
CA GLN A 188 3.08 -21.76 -0.21
C GLN A 188 1.96 -22.31 -1.13
N LYS A 189 0.74 -22.44 -0.62
CA LYS A 189 -0.47 -22.79 -1.37
C LYS A 189 -1.59 -21.81 -1.00
N PRO A 190 -1.45 -20.53 -1.38
CA PRO A 190 -2.29 -19.44 -0.89
C PRO A 190 -3.64 -19.39 -1.64
N GLU A 191 -4.35 -20.50 -1.70
CA GLU A 191 -5.73 -20.49 -2.16
C GLU A 191 -6.60 -19.97 -1.02
N PHE A 192 -7.36 -18.91 -1.30
CA PHE A 192 -8.18 -18.27 -0.29
C PHE A 192 -9.43 -17.65 -0.89
N THR A 193 -10.39 -17.39 -0.02
CA THR A 193 -11.62 -16.72 -0.38
C THR A 193 -11.91 -15.61 0.60
N ALA A 194 -12.61 -14.57 0.15
CA ALA A 194 -13.09 -13.50 1.03
C ALA A 194 -14.58 -13.26 0.80
N ASP A 195 -15.33 -13.34 1.89
CA ASP A 195 -16.77 -13.12 1.94
C ASP A 195 -17.06 -11.82 2.70
N VAL A 196 -17.93 -10.97 2.14
CA VAL A 196 -18.29 -9.67 2.73
C VAL A 196 -19.79 -9.59 2.95
N LEU A 197 -20.21 -8.73 3.88
CA LEU A 197 -21.60 -8.27 3.92
C LEU A 197 -21.78 -7.22 2.82
N GLY A 198 -22.64 -7.49 1.83
CA GLY A 198 -22.78 -6.62 0.67
C GLY A 198 -24.16 -6.66 0.03
N PHE A 199 -24.32 -5.76 -0.95
CA PHE A 199 -25.46 -5.65 -1.84
C PHE A 199 -25.02 -6.07 -3.24
N LYS A 200 -25.76 -7.01 -3.85
CA LYS A 200 -25.64 -7.32 -5.28
C LYS A 200 -26.10 -6.12 -6.10
N GLU A 201 -27.25 -5.57 -5.74
CA GLU A 201 -27.86 -4.38 -6.35
C GLU A 201 -28.37 -3.45 -5.24
N PHE A 202 -28.24 -2.14 -5.45
CA PHE A 202 -28.80 -1.14 -4.54
C PHE A 202 -30.26 -0.83 -4.91
N SER A 203 -31.15 -0.94 -3.93
CA SER A 203 -32.53 -0.46 -3.98
C SER A 203 -33.00 -0.15 -2.57
N ALA A 204 -34.14 0.54 -2.42
CA ALA A 204 -34.70 0.86 -1.11
C ALA A 204 -35.06 -0.39 -0.28
N ASP A 205 -35.37 -1.50 -0.96
CA ASP A 205 -35.80 -2.76 -0.35
C ASP A 205 -34.68 -3.82 -0.33
N SER A 206 -33.50 -3.51 -0.86
CA SER A 206 -32.38 -4.45 -0.86
C SER A 206 -31.91 -4.71 0.57
N ILE A 207 -31.71 -5.98 0.92
CA ILE A 207 -31.15 -6.40 2.21
C ILE A 207 -29.72 -6.86 1.97
N ALA A 208 -28.79 -6.36 2.76
CA ALA A 208 -27.40 -6.79 2.69
C ALA A 208 -27.29 -8.28 3.05
N GLN A 209 -26.54 -9.02 2.25
CA GLN A 209 -26.31 -10.44 2.45
C GLN A 209 -24.81 -10.72 2.50
N ARG A 210 -24.42 -11.71 3.30
CA ARG A 210 -23.06 -12.22 3.25
C ARG A 210 -22.89 -13.05 1.98
N GLY A 211 -21.81 -12.82 1.26
CA GLY A 211 -21.47 -13.63 0.09
C GLY A 211 -20.05 -13.41 -0.37
N ARG A 212 -19.60 -14.28 -1.28
CA ARG A 212 -18.29 -14.24 -1.91
C ARG A 212 -18.05 -12.91 -2.61
N LEU A 213 -16.96 -12.24 -2.27
CA LEU A 213 -16.45 -11.08 -2.99
C LEU A 213 -15.30 -11.47 -3.93
N LEU A 214 -14.35 -12.28 -3.45
CA LEU A 214 -13.23 -12.71 -4.27
C LEU A 214 -12.74 -14.10 -3.88
N GLU A 215 -12.07 -14.74 -4.82
CA GLU A 215 -11.45 -16.05 -4.70
C GLU A 215 -10.17 -16.11 -5.52
N LEU A 216 -9.10 -16.63 -4.91
CA LEU A 216 -7.84 -16.91 -5.57
C LEU A 216 -7.59 -18.42 -5.57
N ARG A 217 -7.33 -18.99 -6.75
CA ARG A 217 -7.05 -20.42 -6.95
C ARG A 217 -5.77 -20.65 -7.74
N ALA A 218 -5.12 -21.78 -7.50
CA ALA A 218 -3.97 -22.17 -8.31
C ALA A 218 -4.42 -22.53 -9.74
N SER A 219 -3.68 -22.10 -10.78
CA SER A 219 -3.97 -22.56 -12.15
C SER A 219 -3.50 -23.99 -12.41
N SER A 220 -2.57 -24.47 -11.59
CA SER A 220 -1.96 -25.81 -11.64
C SER A 220 -1.38 -26.17 -10.27
N SER A 221 -1.13 -27.45 -10.03
CA SER A 221 -0.78 -27.99 -8.71
C SER A 221 0.72 -28.21 -8.48
N THR A 222 1.59 -27.35 -9.02
CA THR A 222 3.03 -27.48 -8.79
C THR A 222 3.39 -26.93 -7.42
N ASP A 223 4.05 -27.74 -6.60
CA ASP A 223 4.58 -27.25 -5.32
C ASP A 223 5.63 -26.16 -5.60
N PRO A 224 5.62 -25.02 -4.88
CA PRO A 224 6.61 -23.99 -5.10
C PRO A 224 8.02 -24.50 -4.85
N THR A 225 8.93 -24.08 -5.71
CA THR A 225 10.36 -24.40 -5.58
C THR A 225 10.98 -23.70 -4.36
N SER A 226 12.20 -24.15 -4.03
CA SER A 226 13.00 -23.80 -2.85
C SER A 226 12.93 -22.34 -2.41
N SER A 227 13.07 -22.12 -1.10
CA SER A 227 13.24 -20.80 -0.47
C SER A 227 14.26 -19.93 -1.23
N GLY A 228 13.82 -18.78 -1.73
CA GLY A 228 14.67 -17.72 -2.26
C GLY A 228 15.08 -16.75 -1.15
N ASP A 229 16.16 -16.00 -1.39
CA ASP A 229 16.51 -14.86 -0.55
C ASP A 229 15.64 -13.63 -0.86
N LEU A 230 15.59 -12.70 0.09
CA LEU A 230 14.77 -11.49 -0.02
C LEU A 230 15.13 -10.61 -1.23
N GLU A 231 16.41 -10.53 -1.60
CA GLU A 231 16.85 -9.65 -2.69
C GLU A 231 16.44 -10.22 -4.05
N SER A 232 16.50 -11.53 -4.22
CA SER A 232 15.96 -12.22 -5.41
C SER A 232 14.46 -11.97 -5.59
N ILE A 233 13.68 -12.01 -4.49
CA ILE A 233 12.24 -11.74 -4.52
C ILE A 233 11.98 -10.26 -4.86
N LYS A 234 12.67 -9.33 -4.19
CA LYS A 234 12.57 -7.89 -4.48
C LYS A 234 12.91 -7.59 -5.93
N SER A 235 13.98 -8.16 -6.46
CA SER A 235 14.39 -7.98 -7.86
C SER A 235 13.29 -8.42 -8.82
N ALA A 236 12.71 -9.61 -8.62
CA ALA A 236 11.63 -10.09 -9.47
C ALA A 236 10.38 -9.19 -9.41
N MET A 237 10.02 -8.70 -8.23
CA MET A 237 8.90 -7.76 -8.07
C MET A 237 9.20 -6.39 -8.72
N ALA A 238 10.43 -5.88 -8.58
CA ALA A 238 10.86 -4.64 -9.20
C ALA A 238 10.86 -4.76 -10.73
N ASP A 239 11.35 -5.88 -11.28
CA ASP A 239 11.32 -6.14 -12.72
C ASP A 239 9.89 -6.19 -13.26
N GLU A 240 8.96 -6.83 -12.56
CA GLU A 240 7.54 -6.83 -12.92
C GLU A 240 6.95 -5.41 -12.86
N LEU A 241 7.28 -4.60 -11.85
CA LEU A 241 6.80 -3.22 -11.75
C LEU A 241 7.36 -2.35 -12.88
N LEU A 242 8.68 -2.37 -13.10
CA LEU A 242 9.36 -1.60 -14.14
C LEU A 242 8.89 -2.00 -15.55
N GLY A 243 8.70 -3.29 -15.79
CA GLY A 243 8.18 -3.83 -17.05
C GLY A 243 6.73 -3.42 -17.36
N ASN A 244 5.99 -2.93 -16.36
CA ASN A 244 4.61 -2.45 -16.51
C ASN A 244 4.45 -0.95 -16.30
N ILE A 245 5.55 -0.17 -16.29
CA ILE A 245 5.43 1.29 -16.21
C ILE A 245 4.68 1.83 -17.42
N ARG A 246 3.75 2.73 -17.14
CA ARG A 246 2.95 3.47 -18.11
C ARG A 246 3.81 4.36 -18.99
N THR A 247 3.76 4.13 -20.29
CA THR A 247 4.51 4.91 -21.28
C THR A 247 3.85 6.24 -21.64
N ASP A 248 2.57 6.43 -21.29
CA ASP A 248 1.79 7.64 -21.55
C ASP A 248 2.11 8.81 -20.58
N LEU A 249 2.82 8.53 -19.48
CA LEU A 249 3.14 9.51 -18.44
C LEU A 249 4.41 10.35 -18.72
N GLY A 250 5.04 10.16 -19.89
CA GLY A 250 6.23 10.90 -20.32
C GLY A 250 7.56 10.17 -20.06
N GLY A 251 8.58 10.55 -20.82
CA GLY A 251 9.79 9.72 -21.01
C GLY A 251 10.71 9.55 -19.79
N GLY A 252 10.63 10.40 -18.77
CA GLY A 252 11.54 10.37 -17.60
C GLY A 252 11.05 9.58 -16.39
N LEU A 253 9.83 9.03 -16.44
CA LEU A 253 9.21 8.35 -15.30
C LEU A 253 9.79 6.95 -15.07
N LEU A 254 10.21 6.28 -16.14
CA LEU A 254 10.86 4.97 -16.04
C LEU A 254 12.19 5.07 -15.29
N GLU A 255 13.03 6.05 -15.63
CA GLU A 255 14.30 6.30 -14.95
C GLU A 255 14.08 6.74 -13.50
N PHE A 256 13.05 7.56 -13.25
CA PHE A 256 12.65 7.92 -11.91
C PHE A 256 12.27 6.68 -11.08
N ALA A 257 11.34 5.87 -11.58
CA ALA A 257 10.92 4.67 -10.87
C ALA A 257 12.08 3.68 -10.70
N ALA A 258 12.89 3.41 -11.72
CA ALA A 258 14.06 2.53 -11.62
C ALA A 258 15.05 2.97 -10.54
N ARG A 259 15.16 4.29 -10.31
CA ARG A 259 16.02 4.84 -9.26
C ARG A 259 15.44 4.65 -7.85
N PHE A 260 14.12 4.75 -7.68
CA PHE A 260 13.47 4.85 -6.37
C PHE A 260 12.63 3.62 -5.97
N ILE A 261 12.44 2.64 -6.85
CA ILE A 261 11.55 1.48 -6.59
C ILE A 261 12.05 0.57 -5.46
N ASN A 262 13.36 0.55 -5.25
CA ASN A 262 14.01 -0.23 -4.19
C ASN A 262 14.20 0.56 -2.89
N ASP A 263 13.83 1.85 -2.88
CA ASP A 263 13.84 2.65 -1.66
C ASP A 263 12.62 2.31 -0.79
N HIS A 264 12.58 2.85 0.43
CA HIS A 264 11.42 2.71 1.31
C HIS A 264 10.23 3.47 0.71
N VAL A 265 9.35 2.80 -0.02
CA VAL A 265 8.13 3.40 -0.59
C VAL A 265 7.05 3.51 0.52
N PRO A 266 6.65 4.72 0.94
CA PRO A 266 5.59 4.87 1.95
C PRO A 266 4.23 4.41 1.43
N LEU A 267 3.31 4.19 2.36
CA LEU A 267 1.90 4.05 2.06
C LEU A 267 1.23 5.43 2.05
N VAL A 268 0.24 5.65 1.19
CA VAL A 268 -0.56 6.89 1.13
C VAL A 268 -2.05 6.60 1.31
N PHE A 269 -2.73 7.46 2.08
CA PHE A 269 -4.14 7.33 2.44
C PHE A 269 -4.88 8.67 2.37
N LEU A 270 -6.21 8.61 2.20
CA LEU A 270 -7.09 9.75 2.48
C LEU A 270 -7.78 9.52 3.83
N LYS A 271 -7.34 10.23 4.87
CA LYS A 271 -8.01 10.24 6.17
C LYS A 271 -9.12 11.28 6.15
N GLN A 272 -10.36 10.83 6.32
CA GLN A 272 -11.51 11.72 6.37
C GLN A 272 -12.64 11.18 7.24
N PHE A 273 -13.37 12.11 7.87
CA PHE A 273 -14.57 11.80 8.64
C PHE A 273 -15.71 12.71 8.21
N ARG A 274 -16.90 12.14 8.17
CA ARG A 274 -18.13 12.83 7.79
C ARG A 274 -18.55 13.77 8.92
N ASP A 275 -18.95 14.98 8.57
CA ASP A 275 -19.50 15.92 9.54
C ASP A 275 -20.88 15.46 10.04
N ALA A 276 -21.12 15.59 11.36
CA ALA A 276 -22.36 15.12 11.98
C ALA A 276 -23.55 16.04 11.73
N GLN A 277 -23.32 17.34 11.49
CA GLN A 277 -24.37 18.32 11.22
C GLN A 277 -24.75 18.34 9.74
N ASN A 278 -23.76 18.25 8.86
CA ASN A 278 -23.91 18.14 7.41
C ASN A 278 -23.18 16.91 6.89
N THR A 279 -23.91 15.81 6.79
CA THR A 279 -23.39 14.50 6.39
C THR A 279 -22.90 14.45 4.93
N GLN A 280 -23.08 15.50 4.13
CA GLN A 280 -22.48 15.63 2.80
C GLN A 280 -21.05 16.21 2.82
N LYS A 281 -20.58 16.70 3.97
CA LYS A 281 -19.27 17.32 4.15
C LYS A 281 -18.37 16.44 5.03
N ALA A 282 -17.07 16.70 4.95
CA ALA A 282 -16.09 16.13 5.85
C ALA A 282 -15.75 17.15 6.95
N CYS A 283 -15.78 16.75 8.22
CA CYS A 283 -15.31 17.56 9.34
C CYS A 283 -13.77 17.51 9.48
N TYR A 284 -13.14 16.53 8.84
CA TYR A 284 -11.70 16.39 8.72
C TYR A 284 -11.39 15.70 7.39
N GLN A 285 -10.36 16.15 6.68
CA GLN A 285 -9.89 15.55 5.42
C GLN A 285 -8.43 15.91 5.15
N ARG A 286 -7.53 14.93 5.16
CA ARG A 286 -6.10 15.07 4.88
C ARG A 286 -5.53 13.84 4.19
N LEU A 287 -4.48 14.05 3.41
CA LEU A 287 -3.62 12.96 2.98
C LEU A 287 -2.66 12.60 4.10
N ILE A 288 -2.48 11.30 4.31
CA ILE A 288 -1.54 10.77 5.29
C ILE A 288 -0.56 9.87 4.56
N GLU A 289 0.74 10.04 4.83
CA GLU A 289 1.75 9.06 4.44
C GLU A 289 2.38 8.39 5.66
N ALA A 290 2.60 7.08 5.59
CA ALA A 290 3.23 6.31 6.65
C ALA A 290 4.33 5.39 6.10
N PRO A 291 5.50 5.31 6.75
CA PRO A 291 6.56 4.41 6.32
C PRO A 291 6.19 2.96 6.65
N LEU A 292 6.44 2.07 5.69
CA LEU A 292 6.33 0.62 5.86
C LEU A 292 7.72 0.01 5.65
N GLN A 293 8.14 -0.85 6.57
CA GLN A 293 9.49 -1.43 6.52
C GLN A 293 9.48 -2.90 6.94
N VAL A 294 10.05 -3.76 6.10
CA VAL A 294 10.39 -5.14 6.49
C VAL A 294 11.54 -5.07 7.48
N GLU A 295 11.37 -5.70 8.64
CA GLU A 295 12.36 -5.70 9.70
C GLU A 295 13.10 -7.02 9.79
N ASN A 296 12.36 -8.12 9.74
CA ASN A 296 12.91 -9.46 9.75
C ASN A 296 12.39 -10.23 8.54
N PHE A 297 13.30 -10.87 7.81
CA PHE A 297 12.95 -11.83 6.77
C PHE A 297 13.30 -13.23 7.26
N TYR A 298 12.31 -14.12 7.27
CA TYR A 298 12.51 -15.51 7.70
C TYR A 298 12.71 -16.44 6.50
N GLU A 299 11.85 -16.31 5.50
CA GLU A 299 11.83 -17.16 4.31
C GLU A 299 10.88 -16.59 3.25
N GLY A 300 11.03 -17.02 2.01
CA GLY A 300 10.12 -16.65 0.93
C GLY A 300 10.50 -17.33 -0.37
N GLY A 301 9.73 -17.09 -1.43
CA GLY A 301 10.02 -17.61 -2.76
C GLY A 301 9.02 -17.13 -3.79
N LEU A 302 9.28 -17.45 -5.06
CA LEU A 302 8.36 -17.19 -6.15
C LEU A 302 7.43 -18.38 -6.36
N PHE A 303 6.18 -18.12 -6.75
CA PHE A 303 5.28 -19.17 -7.22
C PHE A 303 5.68 -19.58 -8.64
N PRO A 304 5.81 -20.90 -8.91
CA PRO A 304 6.21 -21.39 -10.23
C PRO A 304 5.09 -21.21 -11.26
N ASP A 305 3.85 -21.23 -10.80
CA ASP A 305 2.65 -21.19 -11.62
C ASP A 305 1.80 -19.96 -11.28
N PRO A 306 1.09 -19.41 -12.28
CA PRO A 306 0.18 -18.31 -12.05
C PRO A 306 -1.07 -18.75 -11.29
N TYR A 307 -1.66 -17.83 -10.56
CA TYR A 307 -2.94 -17.99 -9.86
C TYR A 307 -4.05 -17.29 -10.63
N THR A 308 -5.28 -17.79 -10.51
CA THR A 308 -6.46 -17.19 -11.11
C THR A 308 -7.28 -16.49 -10.05
N LEU A 309 -7.56 -15.21 -10.27
CA LEU A 309 -8.43 -14.38 -9.43
C LEU A 309 -9.83 -14.32 -10.05
N SER A 310 -10.84 -14.57 -9.22
CA SER A 310 -12.26 -14.33 -9.53
C SER A 310 -12.81 -13.29 -8.56
N ILE A 311 -13.58 -12.34 -9.07
CA ILE A 311 -14.21 -11.25 -8.32
C ILE A 311 -15.71 -11.24 -8.63
N ALA A 312 -16.53 -11.32 -7.59
CA ALA A 312 -17.98 -11.27 -7.73
C ALA A 312 -18.45 -9.84 -8.04
N SER A 313 -19.48 -9.75 -8.89
CA SER A 313 -20.15 -8.48 -9.17
C SER A 313 -21.07 -8.09 -8.00
N LEU A 314 -20.64 -7.10 -7.20
CA LEU A 314 -21.41 -6.54 -6.09
C LEU A 314 -21.46 -5.01 -6.21
N ALA A 315 -22.65 -4.42 -6.28
CA ALA A 315 -22.82 -2.96 -6.31
C ALA A 315 -22.18 -2.25 -5.10
N SER A 316 -22.20 -2.92 -3.94
CA SER A 316 -21.56 -2.44 -2.71
C SER A 316 -20.03 -2.48 -2.71
N HIS A 317 -19.44 -3.35 -3.52
CA HIS A 317 -18.00 -3.59 -3.60
C HIS A 317 -17.60 -3.75 -5.06
N PRO A 318 -17.67 -2.68 -5.89
CA PRO A 318 -17.41 -2.76 -7.32
C PRO A 318 -15.89 -2.85 -7.60
N LEU A 319 -15.22 -3.84 -7.02
CA LEU A 319 -13.77 -4.03 -7.02
C LEU A 319 -13.22 -4.13 -8.45
N ALA A 320 -13.77 -5.05 -9.25
CA ALA A 320 -13.31 -5.26 -10.62
C ALA A 320 -13.40 -3.97 -11.45
N GLN A 321 -14.56 -3.31 -11.38
CA GLN A 321 -14.78 -2.03 -12.05
C GLN A 321 -13.78 -0.98 -11.57
N ASN A 322 -13.70 -0.71 -10.26
CA ASN A 322 -12.89 0.40 -9.75
C ASN A 322 -11.39 0.20 -9.90
N LEU A 323 -10.92 -1.04 -9.84
CA LEU A 323 -9.51 -1.38 -9.97
C LEU A 323 -9.10 -1.68 -11.42
N GLY A 324 -10.05 -1.69 -12.36
CA GLY A 324 -9.75 -2.04 -13.75
C GLY A 324 -9.39 -3.52 -13.94
N LEU A 325 -9.87 -4.40 -13.06
CA LEU A 325 -9.69 -5.84 -13.13
C LEU A 325 -10.86 -6.51 -13.88
N LYS A 326 -10.68 -7.77 -14.24
CA LYS A 326 -11.75 -8.63 -14.79
C LYS A 326 -12.43 -9.41 -13.65
N GLU A 327 -13.71 -9.70 -13.82
CA GLU A 327 -14.47 -10.50 -12.85
C GLU A 327 -14.05 -11.98 -12.84
N ALA A 328 -13.56 -12.52 -13.96
CA ALA A 328 -13.16 -13.92 -14.08
C ALA A 328 -11.94 -14.10 -15.01
N ASP A 329 -11.33 -15.29 -14.93
CA ASP A 329 -10.22 -15.77 -15.77
C ASP A 329 -9.00 -14.84 -15.81
N GLN A 330 -8.80 -14.08 -14.73
CA GLN A 330 -7.65 -13.19 -14.59
C GLN A 330 -6.49 -13.94 -13.95
N ARG A 331 -5.45 -14.19 -14.74
CA ARG A 331 -4.23 -14.88 -14.29
C ARG A 331 -3.19 -13.89 -13.79
N SER A 332 -2.49 -14.24 -12.72
CA SER A 332 -1.37 -13.45 -12.21
C SER A 332 -0.18 -13.53 -13.17
N ARG A 333 0.62 -12.46 -13.25
CA ARG A 333 1.85 -12.41 -14.06
C ARG A 333 3.06 -12.89 -13.30
N LEU A 334 3.12 -12.50 -12.03
CA LEU A 334 4.11 -12.90 -11.05
C LEU A 334 3.38 -13.18 -9.75
N GLY A 335 3.88 -14.15 -8.99
CA GLY A 335 3.44 -14.40 -7.63
C GLY A 335 4.63 -14.70 -6.73
N ALA A 336 4.57 -14.25 -5.47
CA ALA A 336 5.58 -14.52 -4.46
C ALA A 336 4.95 -14.76 -3.10
N TRP A 337 5.63 -15.49 -2.23
CA TRP A 337 5.28 -15.63 -0.82
C TRP A 337 6.45 -15.28 0.07
N MET A 338 6.17 -14.78 1.26
CA MET A 338 7.18 -14.54 2.28
C MET A 338 6.64 -14.79 3.68
N ARG A 339 7.54 -15.04 4.63
CA ARG A 339 7.32 -14.94 6.07
C ARG A 339 8.26 -13.88 6.63
N VAL A 340 7.69 -12.81 7.17
CA VAL A 340 8.43 -11.62 7.60
C VAL A 340 7.85 -11.02 8.87
N ASP A 341 8.63 -10.19 9.54
CA ASP A 341 8.09 -9.12 10.39
C ASP A 341 8.20 -7.81 9.63
N PHE A 342 7.19 -6.95 9.73
CA PHE A 342 7.27 -5.59 9.23
C PHE A 342 6.65 -4.59 10.21
N GLY A 343 7.13 -3.35 10.14
CA GLY A 343 6.65 -2.24 10.93
C GLY A 343 5.90 -1.22 10.08
N LEU A 344 4.83 -0.67 10.64
CA LEU A 344 4.13 0.50 10.13
C LEU A 344 4.38 1.67 11.08
N GLY A 345 5.12 2.67 10.61
CA GLY A 345 5.48 3.85 11.40
C GLY A 345 4.33 4.86 11.53
N ASN A 346 4.57 5.91 12.29
CA ASN A 346 3.60 6.99 12.45
C ASN A 346 3.36 7.72 11.12
N GLY A 347 2.12 8.18 10.93
CA GLY A 347 1.72 8.92 9.74
C GLY A 347 2.12 10.40 9.81
N VAL A 348 2.34 11.00 8.64
CA VAL A 348 2.55 12.44 8.46
C VAL A 348 1.42 12.99 7.62
N GLU A 349 0.78 14.08 8.06
CA GLU A 349 -0.19 14.81 7.25
C GLU A 349 0.51 15.61 6.14
N LEU A 350 -0.07 15.59 4.95
CA LEU A 350 0.42 16.31 3.76
C LEU A 350 -0.52 17.44 3.33
#